data_AF-A0AAV3NM16-F1
#
_entry.id   AF-A0AAV3NM16-F1
#
_cell.length_a   1.000
_cell.length_b   1.000
_cell.length_c   1.000
_cell.angle_alpha   90.00
_cell.angle_beta   90.00
_cell.angle_gamma   90.00
#
_symmetry.space_group_name_H-M   'P 1'
#
loop_
_entity.id
_entity.type
_entity.pdbx_description
1 polymer ?
#
loop_
_entity_poly.entity_id
_entity_poly.type
_entity_poly.pdbx_seq_one_letter_code
_entity_poly.pdbx_strand_id
1 'polypeptide(L)'
;MKSPQMQRKMFLIQVGGNTRSGSSGSKRSHESDACDSNSVGSSARPMRREAAKKKGKRKEKELERLDKIASRQEEANQLMKERTMAKNMKIFMKLSSKKNLDDQQKDILERLSQELFGK
;
A
#
# COMPACT_ATOMS: atom_id res chain seq x y z
N MET A 1 -10.87 22.63 35.94
CA MET A 1 -10.33 23.38 34.79
C MET A 1 -10.29 22.43 33.61
N LYS A 2 -11.05 22.71 32.54
CA LYS A 2 -11.19 21.81 31.37
C LYS A 2 -10.27 22.31 30.26
N SER A 3 -9.42 21.43 29.72
CA SER A 3 -8.50 21.73 28.62
C SER A 3 -9.27 21.93 27.30
N PRO A 4 -8.89 22.89 26.43
CA PRO A 4 -9.50 23.01 25.12
C PRO A 4 -8.97 21.91 24.18
N GLN A 5 -9.88 21.11 23.62
CA GLN A 5 -9.57 20.18 22.54
C GLN A 5 -9.32 20.95 21.24
N MET A 6 -8.15 20.75 20.64
CA MET A 6 -7.79 21.31 19.34
C MET A 6 -8.43 20.48 18.22
N GLN A 7 -9.50 21.00 17.63
CA GLN A 7 -10.19 20.38 16.49
C GLN A 7 -9.37 20.58 15.22
N ARG A 8 -8.81 19.49 14.67
CA ARG A 8 -8.13 19.51 13.37
C ARG A 8 -9.17 19.62 12.25
N LYS A 9 -9.28 20.81 11.65
CA LYS A 9 -10.09 21.07 10.46
C LYS A 9 -9.40 20.43 9.25
N MET A 10 -9.92 19.29 8.78
CA MET A 10 -9.41 18.58 7.60
C MET A 10 -9.68 19.44 6.36
N PHE A 11 -8.63 19.83 5.65
CA PHE A 11 -8.72 20.61 4.42
C PHE A 11 -9.21 19.71 3.28
N LEU A 12 -10.35 20.07 2.71
CA LEU A 12 -10.99 19.39 1.58
C LEU A 12 -10.19 19.72 0.30
N ILE A 13 -9.29 18.83 -0.12
CA ILE A 13 -8.69 18.93 -1.46
C ILE A 13 -9.66 18.27 -2.45
N GLN A 14 -10.53 19.10 -3.03
CA GLN A 14 -11.27 18.79 -4.25
C GLN A 14 -10.24 18.59 -5.38
N VAL A 15 -9.82 17.36 -5.64
CA VAL A 15 -9.06 17.04 -6.85
C VAL A 15 -10.05 16.89 -8.00
N GLY A 16 -10.34 18.02 -8.64
CA GLY A 16 -10.89 18.06 -9.98
C GLY A 16 -9.82 17.65 -10.98
N GLY A 17 -10.07 16.56 -11.71
CA GLY A 17 -9.21 16.04 -12.77
C GLY A 17 -10.02 15.20 -13.75
N ASN A 18 -10.58 15.88 -14.75
CA ASN A 18 -11.30 15.31 -15.88
C ASN A 18 -10.32 14.89 -16.98
N THR A 19 -9.57 13.80 -16.76
CA THR A 19 -8.73 13.23 -17.83
C THR A 19 -9.61 12.41 -18.77
N ARG A 20 -10.10 13.08 -19.80
CA ARG A 20 -10.81 12.55 -20.96
C ARG A 20 -9.93 11.49 -21.64
N SER A 21 -10.20 10.22 -21.38
CA SER A 21 -9.57 9.12 -22.14
C SER A 21 -10.18 9.09 -23.53
N GLY A 22 -9.36 9.39 -24.55
CA GLY A 22 -9.76 9.39 -25.95
C GLY A 22 -10.13 7.98 -26.39
N SER A 23 -11.38 7.79 -26.80
CA SER A 23 -11.81 6.57 -27.47
C SER A 23 -11.09 6.45 -28.82
N SER A 24 -10.40 5.34 -29.04
CA SER A 24 -9.91 5.00 -30.37
C SER A 24 -11.09 4.54 -31.22
N GLY A 25 -11.42 5.31 -32.26
CA GLY A 25 -12.54 5.04 -33.16
C GLY A 25 -12.31 3.76 -33.96
N SER A 26 -13.11 2.72 -33.68
CA SER A 26 -13.20 1.53 -34.52
C SER A 26 -14.03 1.86 -35.77
N LYS A 27 -13.47 1.61 -36.97
CA LYS A 27 -14.18 1.79 -38.24
C LYS A 27 -15.18 0.66 -38.45
N ARG A 28 -16.43 1.02 -38.76
CA ARG A 28 -17.52 0.13 -39.15
C ARG A 28 -17.22 -0.48 -40.53
N SER A 29 -17.03 -1.79 -40.62
CA SER A 29 -17.30 -2.55 -41.84
C SER A 29 -18.71 -3.13 -41.72
N HIS A 30 -19.57 -2.75 -42.65
CA HIS A 30 -20.95 -3.22 -42.79
C HIS A 30 -20.94 -4.54 -43.57
N GLU A 31 -21.47 -5.60 -42.95
CA GLU A 31 -22.14 -6.71 -43.65
C GLU A 31 -23.40 -7.00 -42.82
N SER A 32 -24.56 -6.87 -43.45
CA SER A 32 -25.88 -6.94 -42.86
C SER A 32 -26.37 -8.38 -42.76
N ASP A 33 -26.77 -8.84 -41.57
CA ASP A 33 -27.82 -9.85 -41.41
C ASP A 33 -28.53 -9.67 -40.06
N ALA A 34 -29.85 -9.82 -40.09
CA ALA A 34 -30.83 -9.35 -39.11
C ALA A 34 -30.66 -9.90 -37.69
N CYS A 35 -30.80 -9.01 -36.68
CA CYS A 35 -31.63 -9.28 -35.50
C CYS A 35 -31.76 -8.01 -34.64
N ASP A 36 -32.88 -7.31 -34.78
CA ASP A 36 -33.36 -6.31 -33.83
C ASP A 36 -33.57 -6.95 -32.46
N SER A 37 -32.53 -6.95 -31.63
CA SER A 37 -32.67 -7.36 -30.22
C SER A 37 -32.94 -6.12 -29.38
N ASN A 38 -34.23 -5.91 -29.14
CA ASN A 38 -34.77 -4.85 -28.29
C ASN A 38 -34.17 -4.89 -26.87
N SER A 39 -33.75 -3.70 -26.42
CA SER A 39 -33.34 -3.44 -25.05
C SER A 39 -34.52 -3.66 -24.11
N VAL A 40 -34.45 -4.71 -23.29
CA VAL A 40 -35.29 -4.85 -22.11
C VAL A 40 -34.35 -4.90 -20.91
N GLY A 41 -34.21 -3.75 -20.26
CA GLY A 41 -33.51 -3.61 -19.00
C GLY A 41 -34.17 -4.50 -17.95
N SER A 42 -33.64 -5.70 -17.75
CA SER A 42 -34.01 -6.55 -16.63
C SER A 42 -33.41 -5.96 -15.35
N SER A 43 -34.07 -4.92 -14.83
CA SER A 43 -33.95 -4.52 -13.42
C SER A 43 -34.62 -5.60 -12.59
N ALA A 44 -33.93 -6.72 -12.41
CA ALA A 44 -34.29 -7.69 -11.39
C ALA A 44 -34.08 -7.00 -10.04
N ARG A 45 -35.16 -6.44 -9.46
CA ARG A 45 -35.14 -5.97 -8.08
C ARG A 45 -34.74 -7.17 -7.22
N PRO A 46 -33.59 -7.17 -6.54
CA PRO A 46 -33.27 -8.27 -5.65
C PRO A 46 -34.34 -8.30 -4.56
N MET A 47 -35.09 -9.39 -4.49
CA MET A 47 -36.02 -9.65 -3.39
C MET A 47 -35.30 -9.40 -2.05
N ARG A 48 -35.90 -8.53 -1.25
CA ARG A 48 -35.50 -8.14 0.10
C ARG A 48 -35.48 -9.42 0.96
N ARG A 49 -34.30 -10.01 1.13
CA ARG A 49 -34.13 -11.23 1.94
C ARG A 49 -34.19 -10.84 3.42
N GLU A 50 -35.21 -11.32 4.12
CA GLU A 50 -35.31 -11.23 5.58
C GLU A 50 -34.17 -11.98 6.29
N ALA A 51 -33.89 -11.52 7.51
CA ALA A 51 -32.72 -11.86 8.29
C ALA A 51 -32.70 -13.31 8.79
N ALA A 52 -31.84 -14.15 8.23
CA ALA A 52 -31.35 -15.36 8.88
C ALA A 52 -30.05 -15.06 9.63
N LYS A 53 -30.08 -15.14 10.97
CA LYS A 53 -28.92 -15.03 11.86
C LYS A 53 -27.85 -16.08 11.52
N LYS A 54 -26.81 -15.73 10.77
CA LYS A 54 -25.50 -16.41 10.80
C LYS A 54 -24.42 -15.46 11.30
N LYS A 55 -24.48 -15.10 12.59
CA LYS A 55 -23.47 -14.26 13.25
C LYS A 55 -22.21 -15.02 13.71
N GLY A 56 -22.17 -16.36 13.60
CA GLY A 56 -21.05 -17.19 14.04
C GLY A 56 -19.93 -17.37 13.02
N LYS A 57 -20.24 -17.92 11.84
CA LYS A 57 -19.21 -18.32 10.83
C LYS A 57 -18.48 -17.16 10.12
N ARG A 58 -18.90 -15.91 10.34
CA ARG A 58 -18.23 -14.72 9.78
C ARG A 58 -17.08 -14.26 10.66
N LYS A 59 -17.21 -14.38 11.99
CA LYS A 59 -16.21 -13.88 12.95
C LYS A 59 -14.92 -14.68 12.91
N GLU A 60 -15.01 -16.01 12.81
CA GLU A 60 -13.83 -16.89 12.77
C GLU A 60 -12.97 -16.64 11.53
N LYS A 61 -13.60 -16.54 10.35
CA LYS A 61 -12.91 -16.21 9.10
C LYS A 61 -12.35 -14.78 9.08
N GLU A 62 -12.94 -13.88 9.84
CA GLU A 62 -12.47 -12.50 9.99
C GLU A 62 -11.24 -12.43 10.90
N LEU A 63 -11.27 -13.15 12.03
CA LEU A 63 -10.11 -13.29 12.92
C LEU A 63 -8.92 -13.94 12.19
N GLU A 64 -9.15 -15.03 11.45
CA GLU A 64 -8.10 -15.69 10.65
C GLU A 64 -7.49 -14.75 9.59
N ARG A 65 -8.31 -13.86 9.00
CA ARG A 65 -7.83 -12.86 8.03
C ARG A 65 -7.01 -11.78 8.71
N LEU A 66 -7.44 -11.30 9.88
CA LEU A 66 -6.72 -10.29 10.64
C LEU A 66 -5.36 -10.81 11.11
N ASP A 67 -5.29 -12.07 11.56
CA ASP A 67 -4.05 -12.72 11.96
C ASP A 67 -3.04 -12.80 10.80
N LYS A 68 -3.50 -13.26 9.62
CA LYS A 68 -2.67 -13.28 8.40
C LYS A 68 -2.18 -11.89 7.97
N ILE A 69 -2.96 -10.85 8.17
CA ILE A 69 -2.55 -9.47 7.88
C ILE A 69 -1.49 -9.01 8.88
N ALA A 70 -1.69 -9.29 10.16
CA ALA A 70 -0.74 -8.94 11.21
C ALA A 70 0.62 -9.61 10.98
N SER A 71 0.67 -10.92 10.70
CA SER A 71 1.92 -11.63 10.42
C SER A 71 2.64 -11.05 9.21
N ARG A 72 1.92 -10.79 8.10
CA ARG A 72 2.51 -10.19 6.89
C ARG A 72 3.07 -8.80 7.15
N GLN A 73 2.42 -8.02 8.01
CA GLN A 73 2.86 -6.68 8.35
C GLN A 73 4.11 -6.71 9.24
N GLU A 74 4.18 -7.65 10.18
CA GLU A 74 5.37 -7.89 10.99
C GLU A 74 6.56 -8.35 10.12
N GLU A 75 6.34 -9.32 9.23
CA GLU A 75 7.35 -9.78 8.26
C GLU A 75 7.85 -8.63 7.37
N ALA A 76 6.95 -7.80 6.84
CA ALA A 76 7.32 -6.65 6.02
C ALA A 76 8.13 -5.61 6.81
N ASN A 77 7.78 -5.37 8.08
CA ASN A 77 8.52 -4.47 8.96
C ASN A 77 9.93 -5.02 9.25
N GLN A 78 10.05 -6.32 9.50
CA GLN A 78 11.32 -6.99 9.71
C GLN A 78 12.20 -6.91 8.46
N LEU A 79 11.64 -7.23 7.29
CA LEU A 79 12.33 -7.13 6.01
C LEU A 79 12.82 -5.70 5.72
N MET A 80 12.02 -4.68 6.06
CA MET A 80 12.42 -3.28 5.90
C MET A 80 13.59 -2.89 6.80
N LYS A 81 13.60 -3.38 8.05
CA LYS A 81 14.74 -3.20 8.97
C LYS A 81 15.99 -3.90 8.44
N GLU A 82 15.88 -5.15 8.02
CA GLU A 82 17.00 -5.92 7.46
C GLU A 82 17.56 -5.29 6.19
N ARG A 83 16.70 -4.86 5.27
CA ARG A 83 17.11 -4.15 4.06
C ARG A 83 17.87 -2.87 4.40
N THR A 84 17.49 -2.18 5.48
CA THR A 84 18.18 -0.98 5.95
C THR A 84 19.55 -1.33 6.54
N MET A 85 19.62 -2.32 7.42
CA MET A 85 20.90 -2.81 7.97
C MET A 85 21.86 -3.28 6.88
N ALA A 86 21.38 -4.03 5.88
CA ALA A 86 22.20 -4.51 4.77
C ALA A 86 22.76 -3.37 3.91
N LYS A 87 21.97 -2.32 3.66
CA LYS A 87 22.44 -1.11 2.96
C LYS A 87 23.52 -0.39 3.76
N ASN A 88 23.29 -0.21 5.06
CA ASN A 88 24.25 0.45 5.96
C ASN A 88 25.57 -0.34 6.01
N MET A 89 25.50 -1.65 6.18
CA MET A 89 26.65 -2.56 6.14
C MET A 89 27.41 -2.44 4.83
N LYS A 90 26.70 -2.44 3.69
CA LYS A 90 27.32 -2.32 2.37
C LYS A 90 28.08 -1.00 2.19
N ILE A 91 27.53 0.11 2.67
CA ILE A 91 28.19 1.42 2.61
C ILE A 91 29.43 1.40 3.52
N PHE A 92 29.29 0.94 4.76
CA PHE A 92 30.39 0.84 5.71
C PHE A 92 31.56 0.03 5.15
N MET A 93 31.30 -1.17 4.62
CA MET A 93 32.33 -2.01 4.01
C MET A 93 33.05 -1.31 2.85
N LYS A 94 32.33 -0.57 2.01
CA LYS A 94 32.95 0.19 0.92
C LYS A 94 33.87 1.29 1.42
N LEU A 95 33.46 2.00 2.47
CA LEU A 95 34.25 3.08 3.06
C LEU A 95 35.48 2.55 3.77
N SER A 96 35.34 1.45 4.54
CA SER A 96 36.46 0.82 5.23
C SER A 96 37.43 0.09 4.30
N SER A 97 36.98 -0.33 3.11
CA SER A 97 37.86 -0.95 2.09
C SER A 97 38.82 0.03 1.40
N LYS A 98 38.75 1.33 1.71
CA LYS A 98 39.59 2.33 1.07
C LYS A 98 41.04 2.19 1.57
N LYS A 99 41.99 2.00 0.65
CA LYS A 99 43.39 1.66 0.96
C LYS A 99 44.16 2.75 1.73
N ASN A 100 43.81 4.01 1.55
CA ASN A 100 44.50 5.15 2.15
C ASN A 100 43.52 5.94 3.03
N LEU A 101 43.26 5.44 4.24
CA LEU A 101 42.42 6.12 5.23
C LEU A 101 43.30 6.95 6.16
N ASP A 102 43.05 8.26 6.20
CA ASP A 102 43.69 9.18 7.14
C ASP A 102 43.20 8.92 8.58
N ASP A 103 43.93 9.36 9.59
CA ASP A 103 43.54 9.11 11.00
C ASP A 103 42.19 9.74 11.36
N GLN A 104 41.89 10.92 10.80
CA GLN A 104 40.57 11.53 10.92
C GLN A 104 39.47 10.65 10.29
N GLN A 105 39.75 10.00 9.16
CA GLN A 105 38.76 9.13 8.49
C GLN A 105 38.52 7.85 9.27
N LYS A 106 39.56 7.32 9.95
CA LYS A 106 39.43 6.18 10.86
C LYS A 106 38.51 6.50 12.05
N ASP A 107 38.70 7.66 12.70
CA ASP A 107 37.83 8.10 13.80
C ASP A 107 36.37 8.28 13.34
N ILE A 108 36.16 8.90 12.17
CA ILE A 108 34.81 9.03 11.59
C ILE A 108 34.19 7.65 11.32
N LEU A 109 34.94 6.72 10.75
CA LEU A 109 34.46 5.34 10.50
C LEU A 109 34.09 4.62 11.80
N GLU A 110 34.87 4.81 12.86
CA GLU A 110 34.60 4.22 14.17
C GLU A 110 33.30 4.76 14.77
N ARG A 111 33.09 6.08 14.77
CA ARG A 111 31.83 6.70 15.22
C ARG A 111 30.63 6.26 14.38
N LEU A 112 30.79 6.21 13.05
CA LEU A 112 29.74 5.71 12.16
C LEU A 112 29.39 4.25 12.47
N SER A 113 30.36 3.43 12.86
CA SER A 113 30.08 2.04 13.24
C SER A 113 29.24 1.95 14.52
N GLN A 114 29.51 2.80 15.51
CA GLN A 114 28.74 2.88 16.75
C GLN A 114 27.31 3.38 16.47
N GLU A 115 27.14 4.41 15.65
CA GLU A 115 25.82 4.95 15.30
C GLU A 115 24.97 3.96 14.48
N LEU A 116 25.60 3.26 13.52
CA LEU A 116 24.88 2.34 12.63
C LEU A 116 24.60 0.97 13.26
N PHE A 117 25.46 0.50 14.18
CA PHE A 117 25.38 -0.86 14.73
C PHE A 117 25.25 -0.92 16.26
N GLY A 118 25.34 0.22 16.97
CA GLY A 118 25.08 0.32 18.41
C GLY A 118 26.01 -0.51 19.30
N LYS A 119 27.25 -0.75 18.86
CA LYS A 119 28.24 -1.54 19.61
C LYS A 119 29.04 -0.69 20.57
#